data_AF-A0A0Q7AJI0-F1
#
_entry.id   AF-A0A0Q7AJI0-F1
#
_cell.length_a   1.000
_cell.length_b   1.000
_cell.length_c   1.000
_cell.angle_alpha   90.00
_cell.angle_beta   90.00
_cell.angle_gamma   90.00
#
_symmetry.space_group_name_H-M   'P 1'
#
loop_
_entity.id
_entity.type
_entity.pdbx_description
1 polymer ?
#
loop_
_entity_poly.entity_id
_entity_poly.type
_entity_poly.pdbx_seq_one_letter_code
_entity_poly.pdbx_strand_id
1 'polypeptide(L)'
;MSEETDTPRGLVIALLGAESTGKTTLAHALAQTLAGEGRDVVVVPEYLREFCDTHGRTPRIDEQRSIAAEQMRRIAAAAAAHAVVIADTTALMIAVYSDQVFGDTSLYADAQAAHAQGCDLTLLTALDLPWQADGLQRDGPQVREPVDAKVRAALARAAVPYAVVFGSGETRGDAALAAVRRALAGPPADADAESGAARWHWHWHCERCGDADCERHRLLPLG
;
A
#
# COMPACT_ATOMS: atom_id res chain seq x y z
N MET A 1 32.29 -5.10 -19.80
CA MET A 1 30.84 -5.30 -19.83
C MET A 1 30.54 -6.28 -18.72
N SER A 2 30.23 -5.78 -17.53
CA SER A 2 29.86 -6.62 -16.40
C SER A 2 28.38 -6.94 -16.57
N GLU A 3 28.04 -8.22 -16.68
CA GLU A 3 26.66 -8.68 -16.57
C GLU A 3 26.19 -8.36 -15.14
N GLU A 4 25.30 -7.37 -14.99
CA GLU A 4 24.51 -7.19 -13.78
C GLU A 4 23.63 -8.42 -13.63
N THR A 5 24.05 -9.37 -12.80
CA THR A 5 23.19 -10.46 -12.36
C THR A 5 22.08 -9.86 -11.51
N ASP A 6 20.90 -9.69 -12.12
CA ASP A 6 19.68 -9.24 -11.45
C ASP A 6 19.35 -10.24 -10.33
N THR A 7 19.78 -9.91 -9.11
CA THR A 7 19.50 -10.75 -7.95
C THR A 7 18.01 -10.64 -7.70
N PRO A 8 17.24 -11.75 -7.75
CA PRO A 8 15.80 -11.66 -7.59
C PRO A 8 15.46 -11.10 -6.20
N ARG A 9 14.78 -9.95 -6.18
CA ARG A 9 14.24 -9.36 -4.96
C ARG A 9 12.96 -10.05 -4.53
N GLY A 10 12.66 -10.02 -3.23
CA GLY A 10 11.39 -10.47 -2.67
C GLY A 10 10.19 -9.71 -3.22
N LEU A 11 9.02 -10.37 -3.16
CA LEU A 11 7.73 -9.80 -3.53
C LEU A 11 7.32 -8.74 -2.51
N VAL A 12 7.09 -7.52 -2.95
CA VAL A 12 6.69 -6.39 -2.10
C VAL A 12 5.19 -6.12 -2.26
N ILE A 13 4.47 -6.25 -1.15
CA ILE A 13 3.04 -6.00 -1.03
C ILE A 13 2.86 -4.67 -0.27
N ALA A 14 2.40 -3.65 -0.96
CA ALA A 14 2.14 -2.33 -0.38
C ALA A 14 0.72 -2.23 0.17
N LEU A 15 0.60 -1.79 1.42
CA LEU A 15 -0.68 -1.41 2.03
C LEU A 15 -0.84 0.10 2.02
N LEU A 16 -1.87 0.57 1.32
CA LEU A 16 -2.23 1.99 1.22
C LEU A 16 -3.63 2.21 1.79
N GLY A 17 -3.92 3.45 2.15
CA GLY A 17 -5.24 3.88 2.60
C GLY A 17 -5.16 4.91 3.71
N ALA A 18 -6.28 5.58 3.95
CA ALA A 18 -6.39 6.64 4.94
C ALA A 18 -6.07 6.17 6.37
N GLU A 19 -6.00 7.11 7.29
CA GLU A 19 -5.87 6.78 8.71
C GLU A 19 -7.00 5.89 9.23
N SER A 20 -6.65 5.03 10.19
CA SER A 20 -7.60 4.17 10.92
C SER A 20 -8.45 3.26 10.02
N THR A 21 -7.91 2.82 8.88
CA THR A 21 -8.51 1.83 7.97
C THR A 21 -7.98 0.40 8.18
N GLY A 22 -7.25 0.17 9.28
CA GLY A 22 -6.77 -1.16 9.68
C GLY A 22 -5.54 -1.70 8.96
N LYS A 23 -4.74 -0.84 8.29
CA LYS A 23 -3.52 -1.25 7.56
C LYS A 23 -2.55 -2.06 8.43
N THR A 24 -2.17 -1.55 9.60
CA THR A 24 -1.21 -2.22 10.49
C THR A 24 -1.73 -3.56 10.99
N THR A 25 -3.00 -3.63 11.39
CA THR A 25 -3.65 -4.89 11.76
C THR A 25 -3.63 -5.89 10.61
N LEU A 26 -3.97 -5.44 9.40
CA LEU A 26 -3.96 -6.27 8.20
C LEU A 26 -2.54 -6.75 7.86
N ALA A 27 -1.53 -5.88 8.01
CA ALA A 27 -0.13 -6.20 7.75
C ALA A 27 0.34 -7.37 8.63
N HIS A 28 0.07 -7.28 9.94
CA HIS A 28 0.42 -8.32 10.88
C HIS A 28 -0.35 -9.62 10.65
N ALA A 29 -1.66 -9.54 10.34
CA ALA A 29 -2.46 -10.71 10.04
C ALA A 29 -1.93 -11.46 8.80
N LEU A 30 -1.64 -10.74 7.71
CA LEU A 30 -1.05 -11.31 6.50
C LEU A 30 0.30 -11.97 6.80
N ALA A 31 1.18 -11.29 7.52
CA ALA A 31 2.50 -11.81 7.87
C ALA A 31 2.40 -13.10 8.72
N GLN A 32 1.53 -13.11 9.73
CA GLN A 32 1.31 -14.29 10.58
C GLN A 32 0.82 -15.48 9.77
N THR A 33 -0.16 -15.27 8.89
CA THR A 33 -0.69 -16.37 8.07
C THR A 33 0.36 -16.90 7.09
N LEU A 34 1.09 -16.02 6.38
CA LEU A 34 2.12 -16.44 5.41
C LEU A 34 3.31 -17.12 6.10
N ALA A 35 3.73 -16.65 7.28
CA ALA A 35 4.75 -17.31 8.08
C ALA A 35 4.27 -18.70 8.55
N GLY A 36 3.00 -18.84 8.93
CA GLY A 36 2.37 -20.13 9.25
C GLY A 36 2.32 -21.10 8.08
N GLU A 37 2.32 -20.60 6.84
CA GLU A 37 2.48 -21.38 5.61
C GLU A 37 3.96 -21.72 5.30
N GLY A 38 4.90 -21.34 6.17
CA GLY A 38 6.33 -21.61 6.00
C GLY A 38 7.05 -20.62 5.07
N ARG A 39 6.44 -19.46 4.78
CA ARG A 39 7.07 -18.43 3.94
C ARG A 39 7.97 -17.53 4.78
N ASP A 40 9.10 -17.16 4.20
CA ASP A 40 9.95 -16.09 4.72
C ASP A 40 9.29 -14.73 4.41
N VAL A 41 8.78 -14.08 5.46
CA VAL A 41 7.98 -12.86 5.36
C VAL A 41 8.41 -11.86 6.43
N VAL A 42 8.47 -10.58 6.04
CA VAL A 42 8.75 -9.47 6.96
C VAL A 42 7.73 -8.34 6.77
N VAL A 43 7.40 -7.66 7.87
CA VAL A 43 6.61 -6.43 7.85
C VAL A 43 7.55 -5.23 7.96
N VAL A 44 7.41 -4.28 7.05
CA VAL A 44 8.05 -2.96 7.16
C VAL A 44 7.01 -1.97 7.69
N PRO A 45 7.15 -1.47 8.93
CA PRO A 45 6.17 -0.59 9.55
C PRO A 45 6.29 0.86 9.03
N GLU A 46 5.36 1.70 9.50
CA GLU A 46 5.21 3.08 9.05
C GLU A 46 6.30 3.93 9.70
N TYR A 47 7.32 4.32 8.94
CA TYR A 47 8.43 5.10 9.48
C TYR A 47 7.99 6.48 9.98
N LEU A 48 6.98 7.09 9.34
CA LEU A 48 6.40 8.35 9.82
C LEU A 48 5.92 8.25 11.28
N ARG A 49 5.37 7.09 11.66
CA ARG A 49 4.92 6.87 13.03
C ARG A 49 6.09 6.82 14.01
N GLU A 50 7.12 6.06 13.67
CA GLU A 50 8.37 5.98 14.43
C GLU A 50 9.03 7.36 14.57
N PHE A 51 9.02 8.17 13.51
CA PHE A 51 9.53 9.54 13.54
C PHE A 51 8.81 10.37 14.61
N CYS A 52 7.48 10.35 14.63
CA CYS A 52 6.72 11.16 15.57
C CYS A 52 6.86 10.66 17.01
N ASP A 53 6.92 9.34 17.23
CA ASP A 53 7.14 8.77 18.56
C ASP A 53 8.52 9.16 19.10
N THR A 54 9.53 9.16 18.23
CA THR A 54 10.91 9.52 18.59
C THR A 54 11.06 11.03 18.87
N HIS A 55 10.41 11.87 18.08
CA HIS A 55 10.56 13.33 18.17
C HIS A 55 9.49 14.03 19.02
N GLY A 56 8.43 13.30 19.42
CA GLY A 56 7.29 13.85 20.16
C GLY A 56 6.46 14.88 19.39
N ARG A 57 6.51 14.88 18.06
CA ARG A 57 5.81 15.85 17.19
C ARG A 57 5.58 15.30 15.78
N THR A 58 4.67 15.93 15.03
CA THR A 58 4.54 15.70 13.59
C THR A 58 5.73 16.31 12.82
N PRO A 59 6.10 15.74 11.66
CA PRO A 59 7.14 16.29 10.81
C PRO A 59 6.74 17.63 10.17
N ARG A 60 7.75 18.45 9.88
CA ARG A 60 7.61 19.66 9.07
C ARG A 60 7.65 19.31 7.58
N ILE A 61 7.24 20.25 6.72
CA ILE A 61 7.28 20.10 5.26
C ILE A 61 8.68 19.74 4.74
N ASP A 62 9.75 20.32 5.29
CA ASP A 62 11.14 20.06 4.90
C ASP A 62 11.63 18.64 5.26
N GLU A 63 10.91 17.93 6.13
CA GLU A 63 11.25 16.59 6.61
C GLU A 63 10.50 15.49 5.84
N GLN A 64 9.45 15.83 5.09
CA GLN A 64 8.60 14.86 4.38
C GLN A 64 9.38 14.05 3.35
N ARG A 65 10.30 14.70 2.62
CA ARG A 65 11.12 14.06 1.58
C ARG A 65 12.05 12.99 2.16
N SER A 66 12.71 13.26 3.29
CA SER A 66 13.62 12.30 3.92
C SER A 66 12.85 11.13 4.54
N ILE A 67 11.67 11.39 5.11
CA ILE A 67 10.79 10.34 5.64
C ILE A 67 10.29 9.42 4.51
N ALA A 68 9.88 9.98 3.37
CA ALA A 68 9.50 9.22 2.17
C ALA A 68 10.66 8.35 1.65
N ALA A 69 11.86 8.92 1.55
CA ALA A 69 13.05 8.19 1.11
C ALA A 69 13.41 7.05 2.07
N GLU A 70 13.35 7.29 3.38
CA GLU A 70 13.65 6.28 4.40
C GLU A 70 12.64 5.12 4.37
N GLN A 71 11.35 5.40 4.20
CA GLN A 71 10.34 4.35 4.02
C GLN A 71 10.70 3.43 2.84
N MET A 72 11.03 4.00 1.68
CA MET A 72 11.39 3.21 0.50
C MET A 72 12.72 2.47 0.66
N ARG A 73 13.71 3.07 1.34
CA ARG A 73 14.99 2.42 1.64
C ARG A 73 14.77 1.17 2.51
N ARG A 74 13.91 1.25 3.53
CA ARG A 74 13.57 0.10 4.39
C ARG A 74 12.86 -1.01 3.62
N ILE A 75 11.92 -0.65 2.74
CA ILE A 75 11.24 -1.61 1.85
C ILE A 75 12.23 -2.33 0.94
N ALA A 76 13.13 -1.58 0.28
CA ALA A 76 14.14 -2.16 -0.59
C ALA A 76 15.11 -3.08 0.16
N ALA A 77 15.58 -2.67 1.34
CA ALA A 77 16.44 -3.50 2.18
C ALA A 77 15.74 -4.79 2.62
N ALA A 78 14.47 -4.72 3.00
CA ALA A 78 13.66 -5.89 3.32
C ALA A 78 13.49 -6.82 2.12
N ALA A 79 13.25 -6.28 0.93
CA ALA A 79 13.09 -7.07 -0.30
C ALA A 79 14.39 -7.75 -0.74
N ALA A 80 15.54 -7.20 -0.36
CA ALA A 80 16.84 -7.84 -0.60
C ALA A 80 17.12 -9.01 0.38
N ALA A 81 16.43 -9.07 1.52
CA ALA A 81 16.70 -10.03 2.59
C ALA A 81 15.61 -11.09 2.77
N HIS A 82 14.38 -10.82 2.30
CA HIS A 82 13.22 -11.69 2.53
C HIS A 82 12.46 -12.00 1.25
N ALA A 83 11.86 -13.18 1.18
CA ALA A 83 11.07 -13.60 0.03
C ALA A 83 9.77 -12.79 -0.15
N VAL A 84 9.14 -12.37 0.96
CA VAL A 84 7.91 -11.55 0.96
C VAL A 84 8.05 -10.37 1.92
N VAL A 85 7.70 -9.18 1.44
CA VAL A 85 7.69 -7.95 2.24
C VAL A 85 6.28 -7.39 2.25
N ILE A 86 5.74 -7.15 3.44
CA ILE A 86 4.47 -6.44 3.62
C ILE A 86 4.81 -5.03 4.12
N ALA A 87 4.61 -4.02 3.27
CA ALA A 87 4.94 -2.63 3.56
C ALA A 87 3.69 -1.85 4.01
N ASP A 88 3.63 -1.51 5.30
CA ASP A 88 2.67 -0.55 5.87
C ASP A 88 3.45 0.71 6.25
N THR A 89 3.70 1.67 5.38
CA THR A 89 3.10 1.94 4.08
C THR A 89 4.20 2.25 3.06
N THR A 90 3.99 3.12 2.07
CA THR A 90 5.02 3.55 1.10
C THR A 90 5.17 5.08 1.06
N ALA A 91 6.17 5.56 0.33
CA ALA A 91 6.35 7.00 0.06
C ALA A 91 5.08 7.68 -0.50
N LEU A 92 4.20 6.93 -1.18
CA LEU A 92 2.97 7.48 -1.74
C LEU A 92 2.02 8.03 -0.66
N MET A 93 1.89 7.35 0.48
CA MET A 93 1.08 7.86 1.60
C MET A 93 1.71 9.12 2.20
N ILE A 94 3.04 9.19 2.28
CA ILE A 94 3.75 10.36 2.81
C ILE A 94 3.56 11.56 1.88
N ALA A 95 3.61 11.37 0.56
CA ALA A 95 3.28 12.41 -0.42
C ALA A 95 1.82 12.88 -0.31
N VAL A 96 0.87 11.96 -0.14
CA VAL A 96 -0.56 12.30 0.04
C VAL A 96 -0.78 13.13 1.30
N TYR A 97 -0.16 12.77 2.42
CA TYR A 97 -0.27 13.53 3.66
C TYR A 97 0.47 14.88 3.59
N SER A 98 1.60 14.97 2.89
CA SER A 98 2.29 16.25 2.65
C SER A 98 1.37 17.23 1.89
N ASP A 99 0.68 16.74 0.87
CA ASP A 99 -0.31 17.50 0.11
C ASP A 99 -1.54 17.83 0.97
N GLN A 100 -2.05 16.89 1.76
CA GLN A 100 -3.20 17.12 2.63
C GLN A 100 -2.96 18.20 3.68
N VAL A 101 -1.79 18.19 4.33
CA VAL A 101 -1.47 19.08 5.46
C VAL A 101 -0.84 20.40 5.01
N PHE A 102 0.04 20.36 4.00
CA PHE A 102 0.84 21.52 3.59
C PHE A 102 0.53 22.03 2.17
N GLY A 103 -0.31 21.33 1.40
CA GLY A 103 -0.50 21.61 -0.03
C GLY A 103 0.74 21.30 -0.87
N ASP A 104 1.70 20.53 -0.34
CA ASP A 104 2.92 20.17 -1.03
C ASP A 104 2.71 18.98 -1.96
N THR A 105 2.67 19.27 -3.26
CA THR A 105 2.53 18.27 -4.31
C THR A 105 3.89 17.83 -4.89
N SER A 106 5.01 18.38 -4.42
CA SER A 106 6.34 18.16 -4.99
C SER A 106 6.89 16.74 -4.80
N LEU A 107 6.28 15.96 -3.90
CA LEU A 107 6.70 14.59 -3.59
C LEU A 107 6.04 13.53 -4.47
N TYR A 108 4.93 13.85 -5.16
CA TYR A 108 4.16 12.84 -5.88
C TYR A 108 4.96 12.13 -6.97
N ALA A 109 5.71 12.87 -7.80
CA ALA A 109 6.43 12.29 -8.92
C ALA A 109 7.43 11.22 -8.46
N ASP A 110 8.26 11.54 -7.47
CA ASP A 110 9.24 10.62 -6.91
C ASP A 110 8.56 9.44 -6.19
N ALA A 111 7.52 9.71 -5.40
CA ALA A 111 6.80 8.69 -4.66
C ALA A 111 6.07 7.69 -5.58
N GLN A 112 5.46 8.18 -6.66
CA GLN A 112 4.79 7.36 -7.67
C GLN A 112 5.80 6.49 -8.43
N ALA A 113 6.91 7.07 -8.86
CA ALA A 113 7.97 6.33 -9.55
C ALA A 113 8.56 5.23 -8.65
N ALA A 114 8.88 5.56 -7.40
CA ALA A 114 9.40 4.59 -6.43
C ALA A 114 8.38 3.48 -6.13
N HIS A 115 7.10 3.81 -6.00
CA HIS A 115 6.04 2.83 -5.78
C HIS A 115 5.88 1.88 -6.97
N ALA A 116 5.79 2.40 -8.19
CA ALA A 116 5.65 1.60 -9.42
C ALA A 116 6.87 0.70 -9.67
N GLN A 117 8.07 1.15 -9.27
CA GLN A 117 9.29 0.38 -9.44
C GLN A 117 9.51 -0.67 -8.36
N GLY A 118 9.10 -0.37 -7.11
CA GLY A 118 9.44 -1.16 -5.92
C GLY A 118 8.32 -2.02 -5.35
N CYS A 119 7.07 -1.86 -5.78
CA CYS A 119 5.92 -2.63 -5.28
C CYS A 119 5.35 -3.54 -6.37
N ASP A 120 5.05 -4.80 -6.02
CA ASP A 120 4.54 -5.80 -6.96
C ASP A 120 3.03 -6.01 -6.82
N LEU A 121 2.47 -5.74 -5.62
CA LEU A 121 1.04 -5.75 -5.36
C LEU A 121 0.67 -4.56 -4.46
N THR A 122 -0.36 -3.82 -4.86
CA THR A 122 -0.91 -2.72 -4.07
C THR A 122 -2.29 -3.08 -3.55
N LEU A 123 -2.46 -3.05 -2.23
CA LEU A 123 -3.74 -3.22 -1.55
C LEU A 123 -4.18 -1.88 -0.98
N LEU A 124 -5.34 -1.39 -1.42
CA LEU A 124 -5.97 -0.19 -0.89
C LEU A 124 -7.05 -0.57 0.13
N THR A 125 -6.87 -0.20 1.39
CA THR A 125 -7.87 -0.47 2.44
C THR A 125 -9.06 0.48 2.34
N ALA A 126 -10.27 -0.06 2.25
CA ALA A 126 -11.50 0.74 2.19
C ALA A 126 -11.82 1.48 3.50
N LEU A 127 -12.75 2.45 3.41
CA LEU A 127 -13.21 3.32 4.51
C LEU A 127 -14.37 2.72 5.33
N ASP A 128 -14.60 1.42 5.23
CA ASP A 128 -15.72 0.68 5.80
C ASP A 128 -15.58 0.29 7.27
N LEU A 129 -14.41 0.54 7.87
CA LEU A 129 -14.20 0.37 9.31
C LEU A 129 -14.56 1.65 10.08
N PRO A 130 -15.06 1.53 11.33
CA PRO A 130 -15.26 2.69 12.19
C PRO A 130 -13.92 3.36 12.47
N TRP A 131 -13.89 4.69 12.40
CA TRP A 131 -12.68 5.45 12.72
C TRP A 131 -12.36 5.30 14.21
N GLN A 132 -11.08 5.18 14.52
CA GLN A 132 -10.56 5.11 15.88
C GLN A 132 -9.48 6.17 16.04
N ALA A 133 -9.53 6.91 17.15
CA ALA A 133 -8.48 7.84 17.53
C ALA A 133 -7.24 7.06 17.93
N ASP A 134 -6.10 7.33 17.29
CA ASP A 134 -4.85 6.66 17.60
C ASP A 134 -3.65 7.61 17.48
N GLY A 135 -3.23 8.16 18.63
CA GLY A 135 -2.00 8.95 18.74
C GLY A 135 -2.06 10.38 18.21
N LEU A 136 -0.88 11.02 18.14
CA LEU A 136 -0.70 12.45 17.83
C LEU A 136 -0.80 12.81 16.34
N GLN A 137 -0.92 11.81 15.46
CA GLN A 137 -0.71 11.96 14.01
C GLN A 137 -2.02 11.94 13.21
N ARG A 138 -3.16 11.88 13.89
CA ARG A 138 -4.46 11.63 13.24
C ARG A 138 -5.29 12.89 13.22
N ASP A 139 -5.67 13.30 12.01
CA ASP A 139 -6.37 14.57 11.76
C ASP A 139 -7.88 14.45 12.01
N GLY A 140 -8.43 13.23 12.06
CA GLY A 140 -9.82 12.95 12.40
C GLY A 140 -10.61 12.23 11.29
N PRO A 141 -11.82 11.72 11.59
CA PRO A 141 -12.61 10.94 10.64
C PRO A 141 -12.91 11.68 9.33
N GLN A 142 -13.01 13.01 9.38
CA GLN A 142 -13.32 13.88 8.24
C GLN A 142 -12.23 13.91 7.15
N VAL A 143 -10.98 13.54 7.49
CA VAL A 143 -9.89 13.53 6.49
C VAL A 143 -9.82 12.25 5.67
N ARG A 144 -10.55 11.20 6.07
CA ARG A 144 -10.46 9.88 5.42
C ARG A 144 -10.88 9.91 3.96
N GLU A 145 -12.02 10.53 3.64
CA GLU A 145 -12.53 10.63 2.26
C GLU A 145 -11.59 11.47 1.36
N PRO A 146 -11.13 12.68 1.76
CA PRO A 146 -10.14 13.43 1.00
C PRO A 146 -8.83 12.67 0.77
N VAL A 147 -8.31 11.98 1.78
CA VAL A 147 -7.07 11.19 1.67
C VAL A 147 -7.27 10.02 0.72
N ASP A 148 -8.36 9.27 0.82
CA ASP A 148 -8.66 8.16 -0.08
C ASP A 148 -8.75 8.63 -1.55
N ALA A 149 -9.43 9.75 -1.80
CA ALA A 149 -9.52 10.35 -3.12
C ALA A 149 -8.14 10.73 -3.68
N LYS A 150 -7.26 11.31 -2.84
CA LYS A 150 -5.88 11.65 -3.23
C LYS A 150 -5.04 10.41 -3.53
N VAL A 151 -5.15 9.35 -2.73
CA VAL A 151 -4.47 8.07 -2.98
C VAL A 151 -4.90 7.49 -4.32
N ARG A 152 -6.21 7.39 -4.58
CA ARG A 152 -6.74 6.87 -5.84
C ARG A 152 -6.32 7.71 -7.04
N ALA A 153 -6.34 9.04 -6.91
CA ALA A 153 -5.85 9.94 -7.96
C ALA A 153 -4.35 9.74 -8.24
N ALA A 154 -3.54 9.55 -7.19
CA ALA A 154 -2.12 9.33 -7.33
C ALA A 154 -1.80 7.97 -7.99
N LEU A 155 -2.53 6.90 -7.61
CA LEU A 155 -2.41 5.59 -8.26
C LEU A 155 -2.83 5.65 -9.73
N ALA A 156 -3.97 6.31 -10.03
CA ALA A 156 -4.47 6.47 -11.39
C ALA A 156 -3.49 7.23 -12.30
N ARG A 157 -2.93 8.35 -11.81
CA ARG A 157 -1.92 9.14 -12.55
C ARG A 157 -0.67 8.35 -12.91
N ALA A 158 -0.30 7.39 -12.06
CA ALA A 158 0.87 6.55 -12.27
C ALA A 158 0.54 5.22 -12.99
N ALA A 159 -0.73 5.01 -13.38
CA ALA A 159 -1.23 3.75 -13.93
C ALA A 159 -0.86 2.52 -13.06
N VAL A 160 -0.84 2.70 -11.74
CA VAL A 160 -0.54 1.62 -10.78
C VAL A 160 -1.82 0.84 -10.50
N PRO A 161 -1.88 -0.46 -10.81
CA PRO A 161 -3.02 -1.29 -10.46
C PRO A 161 -3.07 -1.53 -8.95
N TYR A 162 -4.27 -1.64 -8.40
CA TYR A 162 -4.48 -1.95 -6.99
C TYR A 162 -5.73 -2.79 -6.78
N ALA A 163 -5.74 -3.59 -5.70
CA ALA A 163 -6.93 -4.29 -5.23
C ALA A 163 -7.47 -3.60 -3.98
N VAL A 164 -8.77 -3.30 -3.96
CA VAL A 164 -9.42 -2.72 -2.79
C VAL A 164 -9.80 -3.82 -1.80
N VAL A 165 -9.42 -3.64 -0.54
CA VAL A 165 -9.72 -4.56 0.56
C VAL A 165 -10.86 -4.00 1.39
N PHE A 166 -12.00 -4.71 1.36
CA PHE A 166 -13.23 -4.41 2.10
C PHE A 166 -13.49 -5.45 3.20
N GLY A 167 -14.49 -5.16 4.03
CA GLY A 167 -14.97 -5.99 5.12
C GLY A 167 -14.26 -5.72 6.44
N SER A 168 -14.63 -6.50 7.45
CA SER A 168 -14.09 -6.41 8.81
C SER A 168 -13.72 -7.79 9.34
N GLY A 169 -12.80 -7.84 10.30
CA GLY A 169 -12.37 -9.09 10.92
C GLY A 169 -11.71 -10.06 9.92
N GLU A 170 -11.99 -11.36 10.08
CA GLU A 170 -11.40 -12.43 9.26
C GLU A 170 -11.70 -12.27 7.76
N THR A 171 -12.93 -11.88 7.40
CA THR A 171 -13.33 -11.70 5.99
C THR A 171 -12.45 -10.70 5.23
N ARG A 172 -12.00 -9.65 5.89
CA ARG A 172 -11.07 -8.65 5.33
C ARG A 172 -9.69 -9.26 5.10
N GLY A 173 -9.21 -10.03 6.07
CA GLY A 173 -7.94 -10.75 5.99
C GLY A 173 -7.94 -11.77 4.84
N ASP A 174 -9.00 -12.56 4.72
CA ASP A 174 -9.15 -13.56 3.66
C ASP A 174 -9.15 -12.93 2.26
N ALA A 175 -9.83 -11.79 2.09
CA ALA A 175 -9.85 -11.06 0.82
C ALA A 175 -8.45 -10.56 0.42
N ALA A 176 -7.72 -9.98 1.37
CA ALA A 176 -6.35 -9.54 1.16
C ALA A 176 -5.40 -10.72 0.87
N LEU A 177 -5.52 -11.79 1.65
CA LEU A 177 -4.70 -12.99 1.50
C LEU A 177 -4.93 -13.69 0.15
N ALA A 178 -6.18 -13.70 -0.34
CA ALA A 178 -6.48 -14.20 -1.68
C ALA A 178 -5.77 -13.40 -2.78
N ALA A 179 -5.69 -12.07 -2.65
CA ALA A 179 -4.92 -11.24 -3.58
C ALA A 179 -3.42 -11.53 -3.49
N VAL A 180 -2.87 -11.67 -2.28
CA VAL A 180 -1.45 -11.99 -2.05
C VAL A 180 -1.08 -13.36 -2.61
N ARG A 181 -1.88 -14.41 -2.33
CA ARG A 181 -1.63 -15.76 -2.84
C ARG A 181 -1.65 -15.81 -4.37
N ARG A 182 -2.51 -15.02 -5.02
CA ARG A 182 -2.49 -14.88 -6.48
C ARG A 182 -1.20 -14.23 -6.98
N ALA A 183 -0.75 -13.14 -6.34
CA ALA A 183 0.52 -12.51 -6.69
C ALA A 183 1.72 -13.46 -6.51
N LEU A 184 1.71 -14.27 -5.45
CA LEU A 184 2.73 -15.29 -5.18
C LEU A 184 2.71 -16.46 -6.17
N ALA A 185 1.55 -16.80 -6.74
CA ALA A 185 1.43 -17.88 -7.72
C ALA A 185 1.95 -17.49 -9.12
N GLY A 186 2.11 -16.19 -9.39
CA GLY A 186 2.47 -15.68 -10.71
C GLY A 186 1.34 -15.82 -11.74
N PRO A 187 1.56 -15.37 -13.00
CA PRO A 187 0.61 -15.61 -14.09
C PRO A 187 0.46 -17.11 -14.37
N PRO A 188 -0.74 -17.57 -14.79
CA PRO A 188 -0.91 -18.94 -15.24
C PRO A 188 0.07 -19.25 -16.38
N ALA A 189 0.62 -20.46 -16.38
CA ALA A 189 1.70 -20.88 -17.27
C ALA A 189 1.37 -20.81 -18.78
N ASP A 190 0.09 -20.65 -19.14
CA ASP A 190 -0.41 -20.62 -20.52
C ASP A 190 -0.63 -19.18 -21.06
N ALA A 191 -0.15 -18.14 -20.37
CA ALA A 191 -0.16 -16.78 -20.89
C ALA A 191 1.07 -16.57 -21.80
N ASP A 192 0.85 -16.62 -23.12
CA ASP A 192 1.86 -16.67 -24.19
C ASP A 192 3.09 -15.75 -24.01
N ALA A 193 4.25 -16.38 -24.21
CA ALA A 193 5.60 -15.85 -24.04
C ALA A 193 6.15 -15.04 -25.25
N GLU A 194 5.35 -14.15 -25.86
CA GLU A 194 5.79 -13.39 -27.05
C GLU A 194 5.98 -11.87 -26.87
N SER A 195 5.99 -11.35 -25.64
CA SER A 195 6.32 -9.93 -25.39
C SER A 195 7.40 -9.79 -24.32
N GLY A 196 8.66 -9.75 -24.78
CA GLY A 196 9.89 -9.56 -24.00
C GLY A 196 10.06 -8.18 -23.33
N ALA A 197 8.99 -7.65 -22.73
CA ALA A 197 9.03 -6.46 -21.87
C ALA A 197 7.92 -6.49 -20.78
N ALA A 198 7.38 -7.66 -20.45
CA ALA A 198 6.22 -7.78 -19.57
C ALA A 198 6.61 -7.74 -18.07
N ARG A 199 6.92 -6.55 -17.55
CA ARG A 199 6.77 -6.32 -16.10
C ARG A 199 5.27 -6.28 -15.78
N TRP A 200 4.75 -7.40 -15.29
CA TRP A 200 3.59 -7.48 -14.39
C TRP A 200 2.41 -6.56 -14.76
N HIS A 201 1.88 -6.69 -15.98
CA HIS A 201 0.65 -5.98 -16.37
C HIS A 201 -0.59 -6.70 -15.83
N TRP A 202 -0.78 -6.69 -14.50
CA TRP A 202 -2.02 -7.14 -13.90
C TRP A 202 -3.12 -6.10 -14.13
N HIS A 203 -3.81 -6.17 -15.27
CA HIS A 203 -5.12 -5.56 -15.42
C HIS A 203 -6.15 -6.50 -14.80
N TRP A 204 -6.50 -6.26 -13.54
CA TRP A 204 -7.74 -6.81 -12.99
C TRP A 204 -8.66 -5.69 -12.55
N HIS A 205 -9.58 -5.36 -13.45
CA HIS A 205 -10.84 -4.74 -13.10
C HIS A 205 -11.65 -5.76 -12.29
N CYS A 206 -11.80 -5.54 -10.99
CA CYS A 206 -12.98 -6.05 -10.32
C CYS A 206 -14.19 -5.41 -11.04
N GLU A 207 -15.00 -6.22 -11.72
CA GLU A 207 -16.17 -5.80 -12.51
C GLU A 207 -17.23 -5.03 -11.70
N ARG A 208 -16.98 -4.73 -10.42
CA ARG A 208 -17.86 -3.98 -9.51
C ARG A 208 -17.19 -2.86 -8.68
N CYS A 209 -15.89 -2.56 -8.82
CA CYS A 209 -15.18 -1.62 -7.92
C CYS A 209 -14.58 -0.38 -8.58
N GLY A 210 -15.00 -0.02 -9.80
CA GLY A 210 -14.51 1.20 -10.46
C GLY A 210 -15.25 2.49 -10.08
N ASP A 211 -16.34 2.40 -9.33
CA ASP A 211 -17.25 3.52 -9.09
C ASP A 211 -17.35 3.85 -7.59
N ALA A 212 -16.88 5.05 -7.22
CA ALA A 212 -17.01 5.59 -5.86
C ALA A 212 -18.47 5.72 -5.41
N ASP A 213 -19.42 5.85 -6.35
CA ASP A 213 -20.87 5.89 -6.05
C ASP A 213 -21.45 4.48 -5.77
N CYS A 214 -20.82 3.42 -6.28
CA CYS A 214 -21.19 2.05 -5.93
C CYS A 214 -20.72 1.67 -4.51
N GLU A 215 -19.58 2.21 -4.09
CA GLU A 215 -19.06 2.05 -2.71
C GLU A 215 -19.93 2.79 -1.68
N ARG A 216 -20.51 3.96 -2.01
CA ARG A 216 -21.43 4.71 -1.13
C ARG A 216 -22.81 4.07 -0.95
N HIS A 217 -23.35 3.37 -1.95
CA HIS A 217 -24.69 2.76 -1.87
C HIS A 217 -24.82 1.60 -0.85
N ARG A 218 -23.70 1.02 -0.40
CA ARG A 218 -23.71 -0.02 0.66
C ARG A 218 -23.73 0.53 2.09
N LEU A 219 -23.64 1.85 2.27
CA LEU A 219 -23.50 2.50 3.57
C LEU A 219 -24.78 3.19 4.07
N LEU A 220 -25.88 3.15 3.31
CA LEU A 220 -27.17 3.66 3.79
C LEU A 220 -27.97 2.49 4.39
N PRO A 221 -28.51 2.62 5.62
CA PRO A 221 -29.50 1.67 6.10
C PRO A 221 -30.70 1.75 5.16
N LEU A 222 -31.12 0.60 4.62
CA LEU A 222 -32.44 0.47 4.04
C LEU A 222 -33.43 0.88 5.14
N GLY A 223 -34.19 1.94 4.88
CA GLY A 223 -35.26 2.41 5.76
C GLY A 223 -36.39 1.40 5.90
#